data_AF-A0A392N9H1-F1
#
_entry.id   AF-A0A392N9H1-F1
#
_cell.length_a   1.000
_cell.length_b   1.000
_cell.length_c   1.000
_cell.angle_alpha   90.00
_cell.angle_beta   90.00
_cell.angle_gamma   90.00
#
_symmetry.space_group_name_H-M   'P 1'
#
loop_
_entity.id
_entity.type
_entity.pdbx_description
1 polymer ?
#
loop_
_entity_poly.entity_id
_entity_poly.type
_entity_poly.pdbx_seq_one_letter_code
_entity_poly.pdbx_strand_id
1 'polypeptide(L)'
;MFSGPRWERLEKRGAKKQRLMWASTNVKNSAYRDTFYVDSLIGPDTISTIPPDPALKAFMDHGILSRTLDAKVSEAQSIYNAIETLGIDWSSVGSQLENEVLTSFTRSFDNVLGCLRKKHPEALKALNRVPIDKRKEMLPFIVPNKP
;
A
#
# COMPACT_ATOMS: atom_id res chain seq x y z
N MET A 1 -5.11 -0.64 -20.86
CA MET A 1 -3.76 -1.14 -20.49
C MET A 1 -3.69 -2.66 -20.56
N PHE A 2 -4.56 -3.40 -19.86
CA PHE A 2 -4.62 -4.88 -19.89
C PHE A 2 -5.71 -5.43 -20.82
N SER A 3 -5.80 -4.88 -22.03
CA SER A 3 -6.79 -5.26 -23.05
C SER A 3 -6.26 -5.00 -24.46
N GLY A 4 -6.88 -5.63 -25.45
CA GLY A 4 -6.58 -5.47 -26.86
C GLY A 4 -5.37 -6.29 -27.37
N PRO A 5 -5.07 -6.20 -28.68
CA PRO A 5 -4.22 -7.18 -29.36
C PRO A 5 -2.81 -7.29 -28.79
N ARG A 6 -2.25 -6.19 -28.26
CA ARG A 6 -0.93 -6.20 -27.62
C ARG A 6 -0.94 -7.03 -26.34
N TRP A 7 -1.94 -6.85 -25.48
CA TRP A 7 -2.06 -7.58 -24.22
C TRP A 7 -2.35 -9.06 -24.47
N GLU A 8 -3.28 -9.36 -25.37
CA GLU A 8 -3.68 -10.74 -25.70
C GLU A 8 -2.49 -11.58 -26.19
N ARG A 9 -1.53 -11.00 -26.93
CA ARG A 9 -0.29 -11.69 -27.32
C ARG A 9 0.61 -12.04 -26.13
N LEU A 10 0.65 -11.19 -25.11
CA LEU A 10 1.43 -11.41 -23.89
C LEU A 10 0.76 -12.46 -23.00
N GLU A 11 -0.56 -12.37 -22.85
CA GLU A 11 -1.37 -13.32 -22.08
C GLU A 11 -1.28 -14.74 -22.66
N LYS A 12 -1.32 -14.88 -24.00
CA LYS A 12 -1.07 -16.17 -24.68
C LYS A 12 0.32 -16.76 -24.39
N ARG A 13 1.28 -15.96 -23.92
CA ARG A 13 2.62 -16.38 -23.50
C ARG A 13 2.74 -16.54 -21.98
N GLY A 14 1.63 -16.49 -21.24
CA GLY A 14 1.59 -16.69 -19.79
C GLY A 14 1.75 -15.41 -18.96
N ALA A 15 1.72 -14.22 -19.57
CA ALA A 15 1.73 -12.98 -18.81
C ALA A 15 0.48 -12.88 -17.92
N LYS A 16 0.65 -12.40 -16.68
CA LYS A 16 -0.44 -12.18 -15.73
C LYS A 16 -0.74 -10.69 -15.59
N LYS A 17 -2.01 -10.33 -15.51
CA LYS A 17 -2.42 -8.95 -15.22
C LYS A 17 -1.88 -8.53 -13.84
N GLN A 18 -1.37 -7.31 -13.75
CA GLN A 18 -1.18 -6.68 -12.45
C GLN A 18 -2.55 -6.32 -11.91
N ARG A 19 -2.89 -6.86 -10.74
CA ARG A 19 -4.15 -6.56 -10.06
C ARG A 19 -3.99 -5.30 -9.23
N LEU A 20 -5.02 -4.44 -9.25
CA LEU A 20 -5.07 -3.30 -8.37
C LEU A 20 -5.24 -3.78 -6.92
N MET A 21 -4.48 -3.21 -6.00
CA MET A 21 -4.55 -3.54 -4.58
C MET A 21 -4.97 -2.31 -3.80
N TRP A 22 -6.13 -2.39 -3.15
CA TRP A 22 -6.61 -1.38 -2.22
C TRP A 22 -5.92 -1.54 -0.88
N ALA A 23 -5.28 -0.47 -0.42
CA ALA A 23 -4.63 -0.38 0.87
C ALA A 23 -5.23 0.78 1.69
N SER A 24 -4.99 0.78 3.00
CA SER A 24 -5.50 1.80 3.93
C SER A 24 -7.04 1.91 3.94
N THR A 25 -7.75 0.79 3.82
CA THR A 25 -9.22 0.72 3.79
C THR A 25 -9.88 0.80 5.17
N ASN A 26 -9.13 1.17 6.22
CA ASN A 26 -9.72 1.47 7.52
C ASN A 26 -10.39 2.83 7.48
N VAL A 27 -11.63 2.90 7.92
CA VAL A 27 -12.37 4.16 8.04
C VAL A 27 -11.78 4.98 9.18
N LYS A 28 -11.38 6.21 8.88
CA LYS A 28 -10.72 7.13 9.84
C LYS A 28 -11.67 8.14 10.48
N ASN A 29 -12.86 8.30 9.92
CA ASN A 29 -13.86 9.26 10.38
C ASN A 29 -15.14 8.51 10.76
N SER A 30 -15.54 8.64 12.03
CA SER A 30 -16.68 7.94 12.64
C SER A 30 -18.05 8.35 12.09
N ALA A 31 -18.13 9.43 11.30
CA ALA A 31 -19.35 9.79 10.59
C ALA A 31 -19.69 8.80 9.47
N TYR A 32 -18.72 8.03 8.99
CA TYR A 32 -18.94 6.99 8.00
C TYR A 32 -19.13 5.63 8.67
N ARG A 33 -19.88 4.74 8.01
CA ARG A 33 -19.88 3.32 8.36
C ARG A 33 -18.44 2.81 8.37
N ASP A 34 -18.05 2.07 9.38
CA ASP A 34 -16.73 1.46 9.54
C ASP A 34 -16.36 0.47 8.40
N THR A 35 -17.36 0.01 7.66
CA THR A 35 -17.29 -0.85 6.48
C THR A 35 -17.17 -0.10 5.15
N PHE A 36 -17.28 1.23 5.15
CA PHE A 36 -17.45 2.07 3.94
C PHE A 36 -16.50 1.74 2.79
N TYR A 37 -15.19 1.70 3.05
CA TYR A 37 -14.21 1.45 1.98
C TYR A 37 -14.24 0.01 1.48
N VAL A 38 -14.44 -0.97 2.37
CA VAL A 38 -14.46 -2.38 1.98
C VAL A 38 -15.71 -2.67 1.14
N ASP A 39 -16.87 -2.20 1.59
CA ASP A 39 -18.14 -2.36 0.87
C ASP A 39 -18.09 -1.71 -0.53
N SER A 40 -17.41 -0.58 -0.66
CA SER A 40 -17.44 0.23 -1.89
C SER A 40 -16.43 -0.22 -2.96
N LEU A 41 -15.43 -1.03 -2.63
CA LEU A 41 -14.29 -1.32 -3.52
C LEU A 41 -14.27 -2.76 -4.08
N ILE A 42 -15.38 -3.49 -3.95
CA ILE A 42 -15.49 -4.88 -4.40
C ILE A 42 -15.70 -4.92 -5.92
N GLY A 43 -14.76 -5.55 -6.63
CA GLY A 43 -14.82 -5.73 -8.08
C GLY A 43 -13.80 -6.73 -8.61
N PRO A 44 -13.97 -7.16 -9.88
CA PRO A 44 -13.09 -8.15 -10.50
C PRO A 44 -11.65 -7.66 -10.63
N ASP A 45 -10.69 -8.59 -10.71
CA ASP A 45 -9.27 -8.30 -10.90
C ASP A 45 -8.64 -7.35 -9.87
N THR A 46 -9.21 -7.28 -8.66
CA THR A 46 -8.68 -6.47 -7.54
C THR A 46 -8.35 -7.31 -6.31
N ILE A 47 -7.55 -6.73 -5.42
CA ILE A 47 -7.22 -7.24 -4.08
C ILE A 47 -7.49 -6.11 -3.09
N SER A 48 -7.93 -6.43 -1.88
CA SER A 48 -7.94 -5.48 -0.76
C SER A 48 -7.10 -6.03 0.39
N THR A 49 -6.17 -5.23 0.92
CA THR A 49 -5.41 -5.57 2.12
C THR A 49 -6.12 -4.99 3.33
N ILE A 50 -6.82 -5.85 4.08
CA ILE A 50 -7.65 -5.43 5.20
C ILE A 50 -7.00 -5.91 6.50
N PRO A 51 -6.62 -5.00 7.42
CA PRO A 51 -6.18 -5.39 8.75
C PRO A 51 -7.26 -6.17 9.49
N PRO A 52 -6.90 -7.18 10.32
CA PRO A 52 -7.88 -7.95 11.10
C PRO A 52 -8.85 -7.07 11.92
N ASP A 53 -8.32 -6.03 12.55
CA ASP A 53 -9.10 -5.06 13.32
C ASP A 53 -8.81 -3.61 12.88
N PRO A 54 -9.81 -2.72 12.90
CA PRO A 54 -11.24 -3.02 13.09
C PRO A 54 -11.94 -3.47 11.79
N ALA A 55 -11.33 -3.26 10.61
CA ALA A 55 -12.04 -3.32 9.33
C ALA A 55 -12.50 -4.72 8.92
N LEU A 56 -11.64 -5.74 9.02
CA LEU A 56 -12.06 -7.10 8.65
C LEU A 56 -13.15 -7.61 9.59
N LYS A 57 -13.01 -7.36 10.90
CA LYS A 57 -14.03 -7.71 11.89
C LYS A 57 -15.38 -7.04 11.60
N ALA A 58 -15.39 -5.73 11.34
CA ALA A 58 -16.62 -5.00 11.00
C ALA A 58 -17.27 -5.55 9.72
N PHE A 59 -16.47 -5.80 8.69
CA PHE A 59 -16.97 -6.38 7.43
C PHE A 59 -17.55 -7.78 7.62
N MET A 60 -16.92 -8.62 8.44
CA MET A 60 -17.43 -9.96 8.76
C MET A 60 -18.73 -9.94 9.57
N ASP A 61 -18.93 -8.91 10.39
CA ASP A 61 -20.13 -8.74 11.22
C ASP A 61 -21.31 -8.20 10.39
N HIS A 62 -21.10 -7.12 9.63
CA HIS A 62 -22.20 -6.40 8.97
C HIS A 62 -21.81 -5.73 7.63
N GLY A 63 -20.77 -6.23 6.96
CA GLY A 63 -20.37 -5.78 5.63
C GLY A 63 -21.39 -6.12 4.54
N ILE A 64 -21.31 -5.41 3.42
CA ILE A 64 -22.16 -5.63 2.25
C ILE A 64 -21.31 -6.21 1.12
N LEU A 65 -21.54 -7.49 0.81
CA LEU A 65 -20.86 -8.17 -0.29
C LEU A 65 -21.62 -7.95 -1.61
N SER A 66 -21.22 -6.95 -2.38
CA SER A 66 -21.79 -6.66 -3.70
C SER A 66 -20.72 -6.16 -4.66
N ARG A 67 -20.91 -6.33 -5.99
CA ARG A 67 -20.03 -5.73 -7.00
C ARG A 67 -20.35 -4.24 -7.12
N THR A 68 -19.54 -3.41 -6.48
CA THR A 68 -19.75 -1.97 -6.38
C THR A 68 -18.75 -1.16 -7.19
N LEU A 69 -17.55 -1.70 -7.41
CA LEU A 69 -16.40 -0.96 -7.94
C LEU A 69 -16.70 -0.28 -9.29
N ASP A 70 -17.48 -0.95 -10.15
CA ASP A 70 -17.81 -0.48 -11.49
C ASP A 70 -19.28 -0.10 -11.68
N ALA A 71 -20.06 -0.04 -10.59
CA ALA A 71 -21.49 0.28 -10.66
C ALA A 71 -21.78 1.77 -10.93
N LYS A 72 -20.88 2.67 -10.49
CA LYS A 72 -21.13 4.13 -10.43
C LYS A 72 -20.00 4.98 -11.02
N VAL A 73 -19.35 4.49 -12.08
CA VAL A 73 -18.15 5.14 -12.66
C VAL A 73 -18.44 6.58 -13.13
N SER A 74 -19.60 6.84 -13.72
CA SER A 74 -19.98 8.20 -14.16
C SER A 74 -20.12 9.17 -12.99
N GLU A 75 -20.69 8.74 -11.87
CA GLU A 75 -20.82 9.54 -10.65
C GLU A 75 -19.43 9.87 -10.06
N ALA A 76 -18.53 8.87 -10.02
CA ALA A 76 -17.15 9.07 -9.59
C ALA A 76 -16.42 10.11 -10.45
N GLN A 77 -16.61 10.08 -11.78
CA GLN A 77 -16.05 11.09 -12.69
C GLN A 77 -16.63 12.48 -12.43
N SER A 78 -17.94 12.60 -12.20
CA SER A 78 -18.57 13.89 -11.88
C SER A 78 -18.03 14.49 -10.59
N ILE A 79 -17.82 13.67 -9.55
CA ILE A 79 -17.19 14.11 -8.29
C ILE A 79 -15.77 14.61 -8.56
N TYR A 80 -14.99 13.89 -9.37
CA TYR A 80 -13.62 14.27 -9.72
C TYR A 80 -13.57 15.65 -10.40
N ASN A 81 -14.44 15.88 -11.38
CA ASN A 81 -14.54 17.16 -12.10
C ASN A 81 -15.04 18.31 -11.21
N ALA A 82 -15.97 18.02 -10.29
CA ALA A 82 -16.47 19.02 -9.35
C ALA A 82 -15.36 19.51 -8.40
N ILE A 83 -14.50 18.60 -7.94
CA ILE A 83 -13.35 18.92 -7.10
C ILE A 83 -12.34 19.81 -7.85
N GLU A 84 -12.07 19.51 -9.13
CA GLU A 84 -11.21 20.37 -9.97
C GLU A 84 -11.81 21.77 -10.15
N THR A 85 -13.14 21.87 -10.30
CA THR A 85 -13.85 23.15 -10.43
C THR A 85 -13.71 24.02 -9.18
N LEU A 86 -13.51 23.40 -8.01
CA LEU A 86 -13.21 24.10 -6.75
C LEU A 86 -11.74 24.56 -6.65
N GLY A 87 -10.93 24.33 -7.69
CA GLY A 87 -9.53 24.73 -7.75
C GLY A 87 -8.56 23.74 -7.08
N ILE A 88 -9.00 22.53 -6.77
CA ILE A 88 -8.14 21.49 -6.21
C ILE A 88 -7.42 20.76 -7.35
N ASP A 89 -6.09 20.87 -7.37
CA ASP A 89 -5.24 20.15 -8.32
C ASP A 89 -4.90 18.74 -7.81
N TRP A 90 -5.40 17.73 -8.50
CA TRP A 90 -5.13 16.32 -8.19
C TRP A 90 -3.67 15.92 -8.31
N SER A 91 -2.90 16.58 -9.18
CA SER A 91 -1.47 16.29 -9.35
C SER A 91 -0.69 16.74 -8.12
N SER A 92 -1.00 17.94 -7.61
CA SER A 92 -0.47 18.46 -6.35
C SER A 92 -0.86 17.58 -5.16
N VAL A 93 -2.14 17.21 -5.03
CA VAL A 93 -2.61 16.31 -3.96
C VAL A 93 -1.88 14.95 -4.01
N GLY A 94 -1.75 14.36 -5.20
CA GLY A 94 -1.03 13.10 -5.38
C GLY A 94 0.43 13.21 -4.96
N SER A 95 1.12 14.27 -5.40
CA SER A 95 2.53 14.52 -5.07
C SER A 95 2.73 14.75 -3.57
N GLN A 96 1.81 15.47 -2.93
CA GLN A 96 1.84 15.69 -1.49
C GLN A 96 1.70 14.37 -0.73
N LEU A 97 0.67 13.57 -1.05
CA LEU A 97 0.42 12.29 -0.38
C LEU A 97 1.57 11.30 -0.57
N GLU A 98 2.18 11.25 -1.76
CA GLU A 98 3.35 10.42 -2.03
C GLU A 98 4.52 10.80 -1.11
N ASN A 99 4.84 12.10 -1.03
CA ASN A 99 5.92 12.59 -0.19
C ASN A 99 5.68 12.32 1.31
N GLU A 100 4.44 12.51 1.77
CA GLU A 100 4.06 12.22 3.16
C GLU A 100 4.22 10.73 3.50
N VAL A 101 3.80 9.85 2.59
CA VAL A 101 3.94 8.39 2.75
C VAL A 101 5.42 8.00 2.76
N LEU A 102 6.23 8.47 1.81
CA LEU A 102 7.66 8.19 1.77
C LEU A 102 8.39 8.65 3.05
N THR A 103 8.02 9.82 3.55
CA THR A 103 8.56 10.36 4.81
C THR A 103 8.19 9.48 5.99
N SER A 104 6.92 9.06 6.09
CA SER A 104 6.43 8.17 7.15
C SER A 104 7.14 6.81 7.14
N PHE A 105 7.36 6.25 5.95
CA PHE A 105 8.05 4.98 5.78
C PHE A 105 9.52 5.08 6.16
N THR A 106 10.20 6.13 5.72
CA THR A 106 11.61 6.39 6.07
C THR A 106 11.78 6.50 7.59
N ARG A 107 10.91 7.27 8.25
CA ARG A 107 10.91 7.39 9.71
C ARG A 107 10.67 6.07 10.42
N SER A 108 9.71 5.27 9.94
CA SER A 108 9.41 3.95 10.51
C SER A 108 10.59 3.00 10.36
N PHE A 109 11.29 3.03 9.22
CA PHE A 109 12.49 2.25 8.99
C PHE A 109 13.66 2.67 9.90
N ASP A 110 13.90 3.98 10.03
CA ASP A 110 14.93 4.52 10.93
C ASP A 110 14.67 4.14 12.39
N ASN A 111 13.40 4.13 12.82
CA ASN A 111 13.02 3.67 14.15
C ASN A 111 13.39 2.20 14.37
N VAL A 112 13.12 1.33 13.39
CA VAL A 112 13.50 -0.10 13.46
C VAL A 112 15.02 -0.23 13.53
N LEU A 113 15.76 0.49 12.70
CA LEU A 113 17.23 0.49 12.76
C LEU A 113 17.75 0.99 14.11
N GLY A 114 17.17 2.05 14.66
CA GLY A 114 17.49 2.56 16.00
C GLY A 114 17.26 1.53 17.10
N CYS A 115 16.14 0.80 17.05
CA CYS A 115 15.85 -0.29 17.98
C CYS A 115 16.86 -1.43 17.87
N LEU A 116 17.23 -1.85 16.65
CA LEU A 116 18.24 -2.89 16.44
C LEU A 116 19.61 -2.45 16.97
N ARG A 117 20.02 -1.21 16.71
CA ARG A 117 21.26 -0.61 17.23
C ARG A 117 21.33 -0.65 18.75
N LYS A 118 20.22 -0.34 19.44
CA LYS A 118 20.13 -0.41 20.90
C LYS A 118 20.24 -1.84 21.43
N LYS A 119 19.66 -2.82 20.74
CA LYS A 119 19.66 -4.23 21.17
C LYS A 119 20.97 -4.97 20.90
N HIS A 120 21.72 -4.57 19.85
CA HIS A 120 22.94 -5.25 19.43
C HIS A 120 24.12 -4.28 19.24
N PRO A 121 24.67 -3.70 20.33
CA PRO A 121 25.76 -2.72 20.25
C PRO A 121 27.07 -3.29 19.65
N GLU A 122 27.30 -4.59 19.75
CA GLU A 122 28.48 -5.26 19.18
C GLU A 122 28.41 -5.42 17.65
N ALA A 123 27.22 -5.59 17.07
CA ALA A 123 27.03 -5.64 15.62
C ALA A 123 27.40 -4.31 14.94
N LEU A 124 27.24 -3.19 15.67
CA LEU A 124 27.64 -1.85 15.27
C LEU A 124 29.17 -1.66 15.20
N LYS A 125 29.92 -2.25 16.14
CA LYS A 125 31.40 -2.20 16.10
C LYS A 125 31.95 -2.95 14.88
N ALA A 126 31.30 -4.05 14.49
CA ALA A 126 31.68 -4.80 13.29
C ALA A 126 31.37 -4.02 12.00
N LEU A 127 30.17 -3.44 11.87
CA LEU A 127 29.77 -2.64 10.71
C LEU A 127 30.58 -1.35 10.52
N ASN A 128 30.95 -0.67 11.60
CA ASN A 128 31.73 0.57 11.53
C ASN A 128 33.22 0.37 11.19
N ARG A 129 33.74 -0.85 11.30
CA ARG A 129 35.09 -1.22 10.84
C ARG A 129 35.14 -1.51 9.33
N VAL A 130 33.98 -1.59 8.67
CA VAL A 130 33.88 -1.89 7.24
C VAL A 130 33.63 -0.59 6.45
N PRO A 131 34.43 -0.31 5.42
CA PRO A 131 34.22 0.80 4.48
C PRO A 131 32.79 0.82 3.92
N ILE A 132 32.20 2.02 3.77
CA ILE A 132 30.78 2.22 3.44
C ILE A 132 30.37 1.51 2.15
N ASP A 133 31.27 1.50 1.16
CA ASP A 133 31.14 0.83 -0.13
C ASP A 133 30.98 -0.71 0.00
N LYS A 134 31.57 -1.32 1.03
CA LYS A 134 31.52 -2.77 1.27
C LYS A 134 30.40 -3.23 2.19
N ARG A 135 29.63 -2.31 2.79
CA ARG A 135 28.55 -2.66 3.73
C ARG A 135 27.36 -3.35 3.08
N LYS A 136 27.11 -3.10 1.78
CA LYS A 136 26.04 -3.77 1.01
C LYS A 136 26.25 -5.28 0.86
N GLU A 137 27.50 -5.74 0.91
CA GLU A 137 27.87 -7.15 0.73
C GLU A 137 27.74 -7.97 2.03
N MET A 138 27.63 -7.32 3.19
CA MET A 138 27.53 -8.00 4.51
C MET A 138 26.10 -8.28 4.99
N LEU A 139 25.08 -7.79 4.27
CA LEU A 139 23.67 -8.04 4.59
C LEU A 139 23.26 -9.52 4.74
N PRO A 140 23.89 -10.52 4.07
CA PRO A 140 23.53 -11.92 4.27
C PRO A 140 24.02 -12.54 5.59
N PHE A 141 24.93 -11.90 6.34
CA PHE A 141 25.64 -12.52 7.47
C PHE A 141 25.13 -12.10 8.87
N ILE A 142 24.06 -11.30 8.95
CA ILE A 142 23.43 -10.91 10.23
C ILE A 142 22.17 -11.76 10.48
N VAL A 143 22.30 -13.08 10.37
CA VAL A 143 21.38 -14.01 11.03
C VAL A 143 22.27 -14.99 11.79
N PRO A 144 22.26 -15.01 13.13
CA PRO A 144 23.01 -16.03 13.83
C PRO A 144 22.32 -17.37 13.55
N ASN A 145 23.05 -18.28 12.91
CA ASN A 145 22.76 -19.71 13.02
C ASN A 145 22.71 -20.02 14.51
N LYS A 146 21.51 -20.21 15.05
CA LYS A 146 21.34 -20.86 16.35
C LYS A 146 21.44 -22.37 16.12
N PRO A 147 22.11 -23.11 17.03
CA PRO A 147 22.07 -24.58 17.01
C PRO A 147 20.65 -25.09 17.26
#